data_AF-A0A6C0I0J5-F1
#
_entry.id   AF-A0A6C0I0J5-F1
#
_cell.length_a   1.000
_cell.length_b   1.000
_cell.length_c   1.000
_cell.angle_alpha   90.00
_cell.angle_beta   90.00
_cell.angle_gamma   90.00
#
_symmetry.space_group_name_H-M   'P 1'
#
loop_
_entity.id
_entity.type
_entity.pdbx_description
1 polymer ?
#
loop_
_entity_poly.entity_id
_entity_poly.type
_entity_poly.pdbx_seq_one_letter_code
_entity_poly.pdbx_strand_id
1 'polypeptide(L)'
;MLMHKKKYNLQKRHTITNIFPILDLSNSNIYNIAKLPLFLKILQFNNNNLAELPTLPPTLIELDISNNKFIYLNVCNSNLIKLNCNNNCLVNILKLPPTLEELWCCGNKLKMLPILPDCLHTLICNHNNIIYFPKLPNTLTKLACCYNNIIELPRLPNSLKYLFCDNNQIFIFPKLPNLQSFSFYNNCHIYNIVTKNKYITILYINHINNILYSFKFIFYLIKYKRRFHQWMWKSREKKIQKEMHPDNIISLFYDEIYGNY
;
A
#
# COMPACT_ATOMS: atom_id res chain seq x y z
N MET A 1 24.43 -26.74 25.51
CA MET A 1 23.97 -27.56 24.37
C MET A 1 24.42 -26.86 23.09
N LEU A 2 25.59 -27.25 22.58
CA LEU A 2 26.33 -26.56 21.50
C LEU A 2 25.59 -26.66 20.17
N MET A 3 25.02 -25.54 19.69
CA MET A 3 24.52 -25.45 18.31
C MET A 3 25.71 -25.35 17.35
N HIS A 4 25.99 -26.43 16.62
CA HIS A 4 26.90 -26.41 15.49
C HIS A 4 26.36 -25.48 14.39
N LYS A 5 26.89 -24.26 14.32
CA LYS A 5 26.75 -23.34 13.18
C LYS A 5 27.46 -23.95 11.96
N LYS A 6 26.76 -24.76 11.17
CA LYS A 6 27.29 -25.24 9.88
C LYS A 6 27.21 -24.12 8.85
N LYS A 7 28.36 -23.54 8.50
CA LYS A 7 28.56 -22.64 7.36
C LYS A 7 28.33 -23.43 6.07
N TYR A 8 27.35 -23.05 5.24
CA TYR A 8 27.11 -23.73 3.97
C TYR A 8 28.23 -23.33 3.00
N ASN A 9 29.19 -24.24 2.78
CA ASN A 9 30.32 -24.00 1.91
C ASN A 9 30.04 -24.64 0.55
N LEU A 10 29.66 -23.81 -0.43
CA LEU A 10 29.33 -24.23 -1.81
C LEU A 10 30.46 -25.03 -2.48
N GLN A 11 31.70 -24.94 -1.99
CA GLN A 11 32.86 -25.66 -2.53
C GLN A 11 32.89 -27.16 -2.22
N LYS A 12 32.14 -27.67 -1.23
CA LYS A 12 32.31 -29.07 -0.76
C LYS A 12 31.19 -30.05 -1.12
N ARG A 13 30.08 -29.62 -1.73
CA ARG A 13 28.98 -30.56 -2.07
C ARG A 13 28.56 -30.65 -3.51
N HIS A 14 29.01 -29.76 -4.37
CA HIS A 14 28.94 -29.97 -5.81
C HIS A 14 30.19 -29.31 -6.39
N THR A 15 30.95 -30.03 -7.18
CA THR A 15 31.65 -29.41 -8.31
C THR A 15 30.55 -28.72 -9.12
N ILE A 16 30.28 -27.43 -8.84
CA ILE A 16 29.27 -26.65 -9.56
C ILE A 16 29.86 -26.36 -10.94
N THR A 17 29.82 -27.37 -11.81
CA THR A 17 29.83 -27.24 -13.26
C THR A 17 28.42 -26.93 -13.78
N ASN A 18 27.56 -26.29 -12.96
CA ASN A 18 26.20 -25.95 -13.36
C ASN A 18 26.20 -24.62 -14.13
N ILE A 19 26.10 -24.78 -15.44
CA ILE A 19 25.95 -23.79 -16.52
C ILE A 19 24.64 -22.97 -16.39
N PHE A 20 23.81 -23.23 -15.38
CA PHE A 20 22.50 -22.61 -15.27
C PHE A 20 22.56 -21.30 -14.48
N PRO A 21 21.95 -20.21 -14.98
CA PRO A 21 21.93 -18.90 -14.32
C PRO A 21 20.99 -18.85 -13.11
N ILE A 22 20.51 -19.99 -12.63
CA ILE A 22 19.54 -20.14 -11.54
C ILE A 22 20.21 -20.93 -10.43
N LEU A 23 20.14 -20.41 -9.21
CA LEU A 23 20.54 -21.13 -8.01
C LEU A 23 19.35 -21.19 -7.05
N ASP A 24 18.82 -22.39 -6.86
CA ASP A 24 17.82 -22.68 -5.85
C ASP A 24 18.48 -23.31 -4.62
N LEU A 25 18.38 -22.60 -3.50
CA LEU A 25 18.83 -23.01 -2.18
C LEU A 25 17.68 -22.93 -1.16
N SER A 26 16.44 -23.06 -1.64
CA SER A 26 15.26 -23.07 -0.80
C SER A 26 15.25 -24.26 0.16
N ASN A 27 14.55 -24.12 1.30
CA ASN A 27 14.31 -25.23 2.25
C ASN A 27 15.59 -25.93 2.75
N SER A 28 16.73 -25.22 2.78
CA SER A 28 18.04 -25.83 2.98
C SER A 28 18.61 -25.62 4.39
N ASN A 29 17.80 -25.08 5.31
CA ASN A 29 18.19 -24.72 6.68
C ASN A 29 19.46 -23.86 6.75
N ILE A 30 19.62 -22.94 5.80
CA ILE A 30 20.81 -22.09 5.69
C ILE A 30 20.68 -20.91 6.65
N TYR A 31 21.76 -20.62 7.38
CA TYR A 31 21.86 -19.47 8.30
C TYR A 31 22.81 -18.38 7.79
N ASN A 32 23.75 -18.72 6.91
CA ASN A 32 24.73 -17.79 6.33
C ASN A 32 25.31 -18.38 5.03
N ILE A 33 25.60 -17.51 4.05
CA ILE A 33 26.29 -17.85 2.81
C ILE A 33 27.48 -16.91 2.62
N ALA A 34 28.64 -17.48 2.29
CA ALA A 34 29.88 -16.71 2.18
C ALA A 34 30.18 -16.22 0.74
N LYS A 35 29.81 -16.96 -0.30
CA LYS A 35 30.15 -16.61 -1.69
C LYS A 35 29.13 -17.15 -2.67
N LEU A 36 28.75 -16.35 -3.65
CA LEU A 36 27.82 -16.74 -4.72
C LEU A 36 28.52 -16.65 -6.09
N PRO A 37 28.18 -17.52 -7.05
CA PRO A 37 28.63 -17.38 -8.43
C PRO A 37 28.17 -16.04 -9.04
N LEU A 38 29.07 -15.33 -9.73
CA LEU A 38 28.82 -13.96 -10.23
C LEU A 38 27.85 -13.89 -11.43
N PHE A 39 27.62 -15.02 -12.11
CA PHE A 39 26.80 -15.13 -13.32
C PHE A 39 25.31 -15.42 -13.04
N LEU A 40 24.91 -15.55 -11.78
CA LEU A 40 23.53 -15.89 -11.43
C LEU A 40 22.56 -14.75 -11.78
N LYS A 41 21.49 -15.13 -12.48
CA LYS A 41 20.34 -14.28 -12.79
C LYS A 41 19.19 -14.46 -11.80
N ILE A 42 18.98 -15.66 -11.29
CA ILE A 42 17.89 -15.97 -10.37
C ILE A 42 18.47 -16.66 -9.14
N LEU A 43 18.06 -16.20 -7.95
CA LEU A 43 18.50 -16.72 -6.68
C LEU A 43 17.32 -16.94 -5.74
N GLN A 44 17.11 -18.19 -5.33
CA GLN A 44 16.03 -18.59 -4.44
C GLN A 44 16.60 -19.03 -3.09
N PHE A 45 16.29 -18.27 -2.04
CA PHE A 45 16.64 -18.52 -0.65
C PHE A 45 15.42 -18.71 0.25
N ASN A 46 14.24 -18.92 -0.32
CA ASN A 46 13.03 -19.05 0.46
C ASN A 46 13.07 -20.22 1.46
N ASN A 47 12.38 -20.06 2.60
CA ASN A 47 12.30 -21.08 3.65
C ASN A 47 13.68 -21.46 4.23
N ASN A 48 14.42 -20.46 4.70
CA ASN A 48 15.71 -20.66 5.36
C ASN A 48 15.74 -19.90 6.70
N ASN A 49 16.92 -19.81 7.31
CA ASN A 49 17.15 -19.12 8.57
C ASN A 49 18.10 -17.92 8.39
N LEU A 50 18.15 -17.32 7.20
CA LEU A 50 19.00 -16.17 6.93
C LEU A 50 18.49 -14.95 7.69
N ALA A 51 19.42 -14.22 8.31
CA ALA A 51 19.16 -12.93 8.94
C ALA A 51 19.79 -11.75 8.18
N GLU A 52 20.73 -12.04 7.28
CA GLU A 52 21.51 -11.05 6.53
C GLU A 52 21.74 -11.54 5.10
N LEU A 53 21.86 -10.59 4.17
CA LEU A 53 22.09 -10.89 2.77
C LEU A 53 23.59 -11.13 2.52
N PRO A 54 23.96 -12.18 1.77
CA PRO A 54 25.31 -12.26 1.22
C PRO A 54 25.52 -11.18 0.14
N THR A 55 26.76 -10.96 -0.27
CA THR A 55 27.05 -10.13 -1.44
C THR A 55 26.36 -10.73 -2.67
N LEU A 56 25.42 -9.98 -3.25
CA LEU A 56 24.61 -10.44 -4.37
C LEU A 56 25.42 -10.37 -5.69
N PRO A 57 25.27 -11.36 -6.59
CA PRO A 57 25.86 -11.31 -7.93
C PRO A 57 25.42 -10.07 -8.71
N PRO A 58 26.32 -9.35 -9.40
CA PRO A 58 25.96 -8.12 -10.10
C PRO A 58 25.00 -8.36 -11.26
N THR A 59 24.91 -9.59 -11.78
CA THR A 59 24.02 -9.95 -12.89
C THR A 59 22.61 -10.33 -12.47
N LEU A 60 22.33 -10.39 -11.16
CA LEU A 60 21.08 -10.89 -10.58
C LEU A 60 19.87 -10.05 -10.97
N ILE A 61 18.80 -10.72 -11.41
CA ILE A 61 17.54 -10.14 -11.88
C ILE A 61 16.40 -10.46 -10.91
N GLU A 62 16.37 -11.67 -10.36
CA GLU A 62 15.31 -12.10 -9.45
C GLU A 62 15.90 -12.66 -8.14
N LEU A 63 15.34 -12.21 -7.02
CA LEU A 63 15.75 -12.63 -5.69
C LEU A 63 14.53 -12.99 -4.84
N ASP A 64 14.49 -14.21 -4.35
CA ASP A 64 13.52 -14.65 -3.36
C ASP A 64 14.22 -14.93 -2.02
N ILE A 65 13.90 -14.14 -1.00
CA ILE A 65 14.35 -14.31 0.40
C ILE A 65 13.17 -14.52 1.34
N SER A 66 12.01 -14.95 0.82
CA SER A 66 10.81 -15.12 1.62
C SER A 66 10.96 -16.19 2.71
N ASN A 67 10.19 -16.09 3.80
CA ASN A 67 10.23 -17.07 4.89
C ASN A 67 11.65 -17.25 5.46
N ASN A 68 12.23 -16.15 5.91
CA ASN A 68 13.54 -16.10 6.57
C ASN A 68 13.43 -15.29 7.87
N LYS A 69 14.56 -14.80 8.41
CA LYS A 69 14.64 -14.09 9.69
C LYS A 69 15.18 -12.66 9.54
N PHE A 70 15.01 -12.05 8.37
CA PHE A 70 15.49 -10.69 8.13
C PHE A 70 14.72 -9.69 8.99
N ILE A 71 15.44 -8.78 9.64
CA ILE A 71 14.89 -7.66 10.43
C ILE A 71 15.03 -6.34 9.69
N TYR A 72 16.10 -6.21 8.91
CA TYR A 72 16.39 -5.08 8.04
C TYR A 72 16.76 -5.59 6.66
N LEU A 73 16.46 -4.80 5.62
CA LEU A 73 16.81 -5.14 4.25
C LEU A 73 17.47 -3.95 3.56
N ASN A 74 18.62 -4.19 2.95
CA ASN A 74 19.31 -3.23 2.10
C ASN A 74 19.75 -3.94 0.82
N VAL A 75 19.16 -3.57 -0.32
CA VAL A 75 19.46 -4.20 -1.61
C VAL A 75 20.07 -3.16 -2.54
N CYS A 76 21.39 -3.22 -2.68
CA CYS A 76 22.18 -2.35 -3.55
C CYS A 76 22.55 -3.01 -4.89
N ASN A 77 21.66 -3.83 -5.46
CA ASN A 77 21.89 -4.49 -6.75
C ASN A 77 21.15 -3.74 -7.86
N SER A 78 21.87 -3.10 -8.78
CA SER A 78 21.28 -2.22 -9.80
C SER A 78 20.56 -2.95 -10.93
N ASN A 79 20.63 -4.29 -11.02
CA ASN A 79 20.01 -5.08 -12.09
C ASN A 79 18.78 -5.88 -11.62
N LEU A 80 18.44 -5.79 -10.34
CA LEU A 80 17.36 -6.57 -9.76
C LEU A 80 16.00 -6.00 -10.17
N ILE A 81 15.21 -6.82 -10.85
CA ILE A 81 13.86 -6.49 -11.36
C ILE A 81 12.78 -6.99 -10.40
N LYS A 82 12.98 -8.18 -9.79
CA LYS A 82 11.99 -8.80 -8.90
C LYS A 82 12.58 -9.13 -7.54
N LEU A 83 11.88 -8.72 -6.48
CA LEU A 83 12.25 -8.99 -5.10
C LEU A 83 11.07 -9.53 -4.31
N ASN A 84 11.20 -10.78 -3.85
CA ASN A 84 10.30 -11.37 -2.88
C ASN A 84 10.97 -11.42 -1.50
N CYS A 85 10.47 -10.65 -0.55
CA CYS A 85 10.88 -10.66 0.85
C CYS A 85 9.72 -10.90 1.82
N ASN A 86 8.68 -11.61 1.36
CA ASN A 86 7.53 -12.00 2.16
C ASN A 86 7.93 -12.77 3.43
N ASN A 87 7.08 -12.72 4.46
CA ASN A 87 7.18 -13.55 5.67
C ASN A 87 8.56 -13.50 6.32
N ASN A 88 8.98 -12.30 6.66
CA ASN A 88 10.19 -12.04 7.44
C ASN A 88 9.81 -11.24 8.69
N CYS A 89 10.80 -10.72 9.41
CA CYS A 89 10.59 -9.84 10.55
C CYS A 89 10.94 -8.38 10.21
N LEU A 90 10.81 -7.98 8.94
CA LEU A 90 11.32 -6.68 8.48
C LEU A 90 10.59 -5.54 9.19
N VAL A 91 11.35 -4.71 9.90
CA VAL A 91 10.86 -3.46 10.50
C VAL A 91 11.14 -2.28 9.56
N ASN A 92 12.18 -2.39 8.74
CA ASN A 92 12.53 -1.37 7.75
C ASN A 92 13.22 -1.98 6.52
N ILE A 93 12.96 -1.39 5.35
CA ILE A 93 13.72 -1.61 4.11
C ILE A 93 14.46 -0.29 3.85
N LEU A 94 15.79 -0.32 3.84
CA LEU A 94 16.62 0.89 3.77
C LEU A 94 16.73 1.44 2.34
N LYS A 95 17.01 0.56 1.38
CA LYS A 95 17.20 0.94 -0.03
C LYS A 95 16.69 -0.15 -0.95
N LEU A 96 16.01 0.28 -2.00
CA LEU A 96 15.56 -0.56 -3.12
C LEU A 96 16.36 -0.23 -4.39
N PRO A 97 16.58 -1.22 -5.27
CA PRO A 97 17.14 -1.00 -6.60
C PRO A 97 16.29 -0.05 -7.45
N PRO A 98 16.89 0.87 -8.22
CA PRO A 98 16.14 1.77 -9.09
C PRO A 98 15.43 1.05 -10.25
N THR A 99 15.89 -0.16 -10.61
CA THR A 99 15.36 -1.00 -11.69
C THR A 99 14.26 -1.96 -11.24
N LEU A 100 13.89 -1.95 -9.95
CA LEU A 100 12.92 -2.90 -9.42
C LEU A 100 11.52 -2.62 -9.99
N GLU A 101 10.91 -3.65 -10.57
CA GLU A 101 9.58 -3.61 -11.17
C GLU A 101 8.54 -4.32 -10.29
N GLU A 102 8.95 -5.33 -9.51
CA GLU A 102 8.05 -6.10 -8.65
C GLU A 102 8.61 -6.24 -7.23
N LEU A 103 7.81 -5.84 -6.24
CA LEU A 103 8.13 -5.95 -4.82
C LEU A 103 7.01 -6.69 -4.07
N TRP A 104 7.36 -7.82 -3.47
CA TRP A 104 6.52 -8.53 -2.50
C TRP A 104 7.16 -8.48 -1.11
N CYS A 105 6.50 -7.81 -0.16
CA CYS A 105 6.96 -7.67 1.22
C CYS A 105 5.87 -7.97 2.26
N CYS A 106 4.95 -8.87 1.91
CA CYS A 106 3.84 -9.30 2.76
C CYS A 106 4.32 -9.96 4.05
N GLY A 107 3.51 -9.89 5.12
CA GLY A 107 3.78 -10.64 6.36
C GLY A 107 5.08 -10.19 7.04
N ASN A 108 5.25 -8.88 7.17
CA ASN A 108 6.39 -8.25 7.84
C ASN A 108 5.90 -7.30 8.95
N LYS A 109 6.79 -6.50 9.54
CA LYS A 109 6.49 -5.55 10.61
C LYS A 109 6.73 -4.10 10.18
N LEU A 110 6.64 -3.82 8.87
CA LEU A 110 6.92 -2.50 8.31
C LEU A 110 5.90 -1.50 8.82
N LYS A 111 6.37 -0.38 9.37
CA LYS A 111 5.52 0.78 9.73
C LYS A 111 5.44 1.83 8.61
N MET A 112 6.41 1.81 7.71
CA MET A 112 6.53 2.67 6.55
C MET A 112 7.25 1.90 5.43
N LEU A 113 7.02 2.33 4.20
CA LEU A 113 7.76 1.83 3.03
C LEU A 113 8.95 2.74 2.72
N PRO A 114 10.03 2.20 2.12
CA PRO A 114 11.11 3.01 1.56
C PRO A 114 10.61 3.88 0.40
N ILE A 115 11.48 4.77 -0.08
CA ILE A 115 11.27 5.42 -1.38
C ILE A 115 11.11 4.33 -2.43
N LEU A 116 9.99 4.37 -3.16
CA LEU A 116 9.66 3.40 -4.19
C LEU A 116 10.39 3.76 -5.50
N PRO A 117 10.96 2.78 -6.22
CA PRO A 117 11.57 3.00 -7.53
C PRO A 117 10.55 3.48 -8.58
N ASP A 118 10.98 4.35 -9.50
CA ASP A 118 10.12 4.91 -10.54
C ASP A 118 9.63 3.86 -11.56
N CYS A 119 10.34 2.73 -11.69
CA CYS A 119 9.98 1.62 -12.57
C CYS A 119 9.02 0.59 -11.93
N LEU A 120 8.58 0.80 -10.69
CA LEU A 120 7.81 -0.22 -9.97
C LEU A 120 6.38 -0.36 -10.53
N HIS A 121 6.07 -1.55 -11.06
CA HIS A 121 4.76 -1.89 -11.62
C HIS A 121 3.84 -2.60 -10.61
N THR A 122 4.43 -3.40 -9.71
CA THR A 122 3.69 -4.21 -8.73
C THR A 122 4.25 -4.02 -7.32
N LEU A 123 3.37 -3.65 -6.39
CA LEU A 123 3.67 -3.57 -4.96
C LEU A 123 2.65 -4.36 -4.14
N ILE A 124 3.10 -5.42 -3.47
CA ILE A 124 2.26 -6.23 -2.58
C ILE A 124 2.88 -6.20 -1.18
N CYS A 125 2.24 -5.48 -0.26
CA CYS A 125 2.70 -5.23 1.10
C CYS A 125 1.63 -5.56 2.17
N ASN A 126 0.79 -6.56 1.88
CA ASN A 126 -0.26 -7.03 2.79
C ASN A 126 0.31 -7.47 4.15
N HIS A 127 -0.50 -7.44 5.20
CA HIS A 127 -0.11 -7.93 6.54
C HIS A 127 1.18 -7.29 7.04
N ASN A 128 1.15 -5.96 7.18
CA ASN A 128 2.20 -5.16 7.78
C ASN A 128 1.56 -4.19 8.78
N ASN A 129 2.36 -3.25 9.33
CA ASN A 129 1.90 -2.22 10.25
C ASN A 129 1.95 -0.82 9.62
N ILE A 130 1.81 -0.73 8.29
CA ILE A 130 2.00 0.51 7.54
C ILE A 130 0.90 1.51 7.92
N ILE A 131 1.31 2.74 8.25
CA ILE A 131 0.38 3.83 8.60
C ILE A 131 0.26 4.84 7.45
N TYR A 132 1.39 5.13 6.78
CA TYR A 132 1.49 6.09 5.68
C TYR A 132 2.31 5.52 4.54
N PHE A 133 2.01 5.98 3.33
CA PHE A 133 2.76 5.62 2.13
C PHE A 133 3.63 6.78 1.65
N PRO A 134 4.78 6.48 1.03
CA PRO A 134 5.50 7.43 0.19
C PRO A 134 4.70 7.74 -1.08
N LYS A 135 5.21 8.67 -1.90
CA LYS A 135 4.68 8.90 -3.25
C LYS A 135 4.73 7.60 -4.05
N LEU A 136 3.62 7.24 -4.69
CA LEU A 136 3.54 6.09 -5.58
C LEU A 136 4.15 6.44 -6.95
N PRO A 137 4.87 5.52 -7.59
CA PRO A 137 5.42 5.74 -8.93
C PRO A 137 4.32 5.75 -9.99
N ASN A 138 4.50 6.55 -11.04
CA ASN A 138 3.52 6.72 -12.11
C ASN A 138 3.32 5.48 -12.99
N THR A 139 4.19 4.48 -12.85
CA THR A 139 4.18 3.20 -13.56
C THR A 139 3.38 2.13 -12.80
N LEU A 140 3.03 2.36 -11.53
CA LEU A 140 2.39 1.36 -10.69
C LEU A 140 1.02 0.94 -11.25
N THR A 141 0.85 -0.36 -11.50
CA THR A 141 -0.38 -0.93 -12.05
C THR A 141 -1.16 -1.74 -11.02
N LYS A 142 -0.47 -2.29 -10.01
CA LYS A 142 -1.05 -3.11 -8.94
C LYS A 142 -0.53 -2.72 -7.57
N LEU A 143 -1.44 -2.38 -6.68
CA LEU A 143 -1.19 -2.14 -5.26
C LEU A 143 -2.07 -3.07 -4.41
N ALA A 144 -1.45 -3.92 -3.61
CA ALA A 144 -2.13 -4.68 -2.57
C ALA A 144 -1.50 -4.34 -1.21
N CYS A 145 -2.30 -3.76 -0.33
CA CYS A 145 -1.90 -3.30 1.01
C CYS A 145 -2.93 -3.66 2.08
N CYS A 146 -3.63 -4.78 1.90
CA CYS A 146 -4.62 -5.26 2.85
C CYS A 146 -4.00 -5.57 4.21
N TYR A 147 -4.79 -5.47 5.29
CA TYR A 147 -4.36 -5.77 6.66
C TYR A 147 -3.14 -4.93 7.06
N ASN A 148 -3.33 -3.61 7.07
CA ASN A 148 -2.38 -2.62 7.56
C ASN A 148 -3.11 -1.62 8.48
N ASN A 149 -2.43 -0.56 8.91
CA ASN A 149 -3.00 0.50 9.75
C ASN A 149 -3.12 1.82 8.97
N ILE A 150 -3.41 1.74 7.67
CA ILE A 150 -3.39 2.90 6.77
C ILE A 150 -4.58 3.80 7.09
N ILE A 151 -4.30 5.07 7.37
CA ILE A 151 -5.34 6.08 7.65
C ILE A 151 -5.71 6.87 6.40
N GLU A 152 -4.73 7.08 5.51
CA GLU A 152 -4.90 7.77 4.24
C GLU A 152 -3.99 7.19 3.16
N LEU A 153 -4.50 7.14 1.93
CA LEU A 153 -3.70 6.77 0.76
C LEU A 153 -3.15 8.03 0.07
N PRO A 154 -1.94 7.94 -0.51
CA PRO A 154 -1.36 9.03 -1.29
C PRO A 154 -2.12 9.16 -2.62
N ARG A 155 -1.80 10.19 -3.40
CA ARG A 155 -2.34 10.32 -4.76
C ARG A 155 -2.03 9.05 -5.56
N LEU A 156 -3.09 8.43 -6.08
CA LEU A 156 -2.98 7.22 -6.91
C LEU A 156 -2.58 7.60 -8.34
N PRO A 157 -1.69 6.82 -8.98
CA PRO A 157 -1.29 7.05 -10.36
C PRO A 157 -2.40 6.61 -11.33
N ASN A 158 -2.52 7.29 -12.48
CA ASN A 158 -3.54 6.98 -13.48
C ASN A 158 -3.35 5.60 -14.13
N SER A 159 -2.13 5.03 -14.04
CA SER A 159 -1.78 3.68 -14.50
C SER A 159 -2.37 2.57 -13.63
N LEU A 160 -2.82 2.89 -12.41
CA LEU A 160 -3.26 1.89 -11.44
C LEU A 160 -4.53 1.20 -11.94
N LYS A 161 -4.48 -0.12 -12.06
CA LYS A 161 -5.57 -0.98 -12.53
C LYS A 161 -6.16 -1.81 -11.39
N TYR A 162 -5.34 -2.18 -10.41
CA TYR A 162 -5.71 -3.07 -9.31
C TYR A 162 -5.36 -2.42 -7.98
N LEU A 163 -6.38 -2.22 -7.13
CA LEU A 163 -6.20 -1.71 -5.77
C LEU A 163 -6.91 -2.61 -4.77
N PHE A 164 -6.16 -3.20 -3.86
CA PHE A 164 -6.67 -4.00 -2.75
C PHE A 164 -6.17 -3.41 -1.44
N CYS A 165 -7.07 -2.84 -0.64
CA CYS A 165 -6.73 -2.14 0.60
C CYS A 165 -7.72 -2.48 1.73
N ASP A 166 -8.24 -3.70 1.72
CA ASP A 166 -9.14 -4.20 2.76
C ASP A 166 -8.48 -4.19 4.14
N ASN A 167 -9.28 -4.09 5.20
CA ASN A 167 -8.82 -4.18 6.59
C ASN A 167 -7.74 -3.13 6.89
N ASN A 168 -8.13 -1.87 6.78
CA ASN A 168 -7.31 -0.69 7.09
C ASN A 168 -8.17 0.32 7.87
N GLN A 169 -7.70 1.55 8.03
CA GLN A 169 -8.41 2.62 8.75
C GLN A 169 -8.70 3.81 7.83
N ILE A 170 -8.87 3.57 6.52
CA ILE A 170 -8.99 4.63 5.52
C ILE A 170 -10.34 5.33 5.68
N PHE A 171 -10.29 6.62 6.02
CA PHE A 171 -11.49 7.43 6.21
C PHE A 171 -12.00 8.03 4.89
N ILE A 172 -11.11 8.57 4.06
CA ILE A 172 -11.44 9.13 2.74
C ILE A 172 -10.43 8.62 1.73
N PHE A 173 -10.91 8.10 0.59
CA PHE A 173 -10.04 7.74 -0.51
C PHE A 173 -9.64 8.96 -1.34
N PRO A 174 -8.39 9.03 -1.84
CA PRO A 174 -8.05 9.97 -2.91
C PRO A 174 -8.90 9.69 -4.16
N LYS A 175 -8.87 10.61 -5.13
CA LYS A 175 -9.52 10.39 -6.43
C LYS A 175 -9.04 9.06 -7.02
N LEU A 176 -9.97 8.13 -7.17
CA LEU A 176 -9.70 6.81 -7.73
C LEU A 176 -9.57 6.90 -9.26
N PRO A 177 -8.53 6.29 -9.87
CA PRO A 177 -8.41 6.16 -11.32
C PRO A 177 -9.40 5.10 -11.84
N ASN A 178 -9.34 4.80 -13.14
CA ASN A 178 -10.17 3.75 -13.73
C ASN A 178 -9.61 2.36 -13.36
N LEU A 179 -10.07 1.83 -12.22
CA LEU A 179 -9.67 0.53 -11.69
C LEU A 179 -10.46 -0.60 -12.38
N GLN A 180 -9.76 -1.66 -12.76
CA GLN A 180 -10.36 -2.90 -13.23
C GLN A 180 -10.87 -3.74 -12.05
N SER A 181 -10.18 -3.67 -10.91
CA SER A 181 -10.60 -4.32 -9.67
C SER A 181 -10.25 -3.44 -8.48
N PHE A 182 -11.21 -3.29 -7.56
CA PHE A 182 -11.07 -2.49 -6.35
C PHE A 182 -11.71 -3.22 -5.17
N SER A 183 -10.93 -3.42 -4.10
CA SER A 183 -11.41 -3.98 -2.84
C SER A 183 -10.97 -3.10 -1.67
N PHE A 184 -11.91 -2.73 -0.80
CA PHE A 184 -11.70 -1.79 0.30
C PHE A 184 -12.55 -2.10 1.55
N TYR A 185 -12.97 -3.35 1.72
CA TYR A 185 -13.78 -3.78 2.86
C TYR A 185 -13.11 -3.49 4.19
N ASN A 186 -13.90 -3.24 5.23
CA ASN A 186 -13.42 -3.03 6.60
C ASN A 186 -12.37 -1.89 6.70
N ASN A 187 -12.76 -0.70 6.26
CA ASN A 187 -11.98 0.53 6.40
C ASN A 187 -12.64 1.49 7.39
N CYS A 188 -13.48 2.39 6.90
CA CYS A 188 -14.33 3.25 7.73
C CYS A 188 -15.78 2.77 7.71
N HIS A 189 -16.52 3.04 8.78
CA HIS A 189 -17.94 2.73 8.90
C HIS A 189 -18.77 3.28 7.73
N ILE A 190 -18.41 4.45 7.19
CA ILE A 190 -19.08 5.02 6.02
C ILE A 190 -18.97 4.06 4.83
N TYR A 191 -17.79 3.49 4.60
CA TYR A 191 -17.61 2.52 3.52
C TYR A 191 -18.33 1.20 3.78
N ASN A 192 -18.47 0.77 5.04
CA ASN A 192 -19.28 -0.40 5.36
C ASN A 192 -20.77 -0.18 5.05
N ILE A 193 -21.27 1.05 5.12
CA ILE A 193 -22.62 1.40 4.66
C ILE A 193 -22.67 1.38 3.14
N VAL A 194 -21.69 1.98 2.48
CA VAL A 194 -21.60 2.02 1.01
C VAL A 194 -21.53 0.62 0.43
N THR A 195 -20.71 -0.29 0.99
CA THR A 195 -20.50 -1.69 0.56
C THR A 195 -21.71 -2.60 0.70
N LYS A 196 -22.73 -2.22 1.47
CA LYS A 196 -24.00 -2.96 1.50
C LYS A 196 -24.84 -2.77 0.22
N ASN A 197 -24.58 -1.72 -0.56
CA ASN A 197 -25.26 -1.52 -1.84
C ASN A 197 -24.63 -2.39 -2.93
N LYS A 198 -25.45 -3.15 -3.64
CA LYS A 198 -25.03 -4.19 -4.60
C LYS A 198 -24.34 -3.64 -5.87
N TYR A 199 -24.31 -2.32 -6.07
CA TYR A 199 -23.85 -1.66 -7.31
C TYR A 199 -22.96 -0.43 -7.05
N ILE A 200 -21.83 -0.62 -6.37
CA ILE A 200 -20.90 0.47 -6.12
C ILE A 200 -19.96 0.62 -7.31
N THR A 201 -20.05 1.76 -7.98
CA THR A 201 -19.13 2.13 -9.05
C THR A 201 -18.03 3.06 -8.53
N ILE A 202 -16.90 3.12 -9.24
CA ILE A 202 -15.80 4.05 -8.94
C ILE A 202 -16.28 5.51 -8.97
N LEU A 203 -17.18 5.83 -9.91
CA LEU A 203 -17.80 7.16 -10.01
C LEU A 203 -18.60 7.50 -8.74
N TYR A 204 -19.38 6.55 -8.24
CA TYR A 204 -20.14 6.73 -6.99
C TYR A 204 -19.23 6.91 -5.77
N ILE A 205 -18.15 6.12 -5.66
CA ILE A 205 -17.16 6.28 -4.58
C ILE A 205 -16.49 7.66 -4.65
N ASN A 206 -16.04 8.09 -5.83
CA ASN A 206 -15.45 9.41 -6.02
C ASN A 206 -16.43 10.54 -5.67
N HIS A 207 -17.72 10.38 -5.99
CA HIS A 207 -18.77 11.33 -5.59
C HIS A 207 -18.90 11.43 -4.06
N ILE A 208 -18.95 10.30 -3.36
CA ILE A 208 -18.98 10.28 -1.89
C ILE A 208 -17.71 10.90 -1.30
N ASN A 209 -16.54 10.58 -1.84
CA ASN A 209 -15.28 11.18 -1.39
C ASN A 209 -15.30 12.70 -1.53
N ASN A 210 -15.82 13.24 -2.63
CA ASN A 210 -15.94 14.69 -2.83
C ASN A 210 -16.85 15.34 -1.79
N ILE A 211 -17.96 14.69 -1.44
CA ILE A 211 -18.84 15.13 -0.36
C ILE A 211 -18.08 15.12 0.98
N LEU A 212 -17.39 14.03 1.31
CA LEU A 212 -16.64 13.89 2.56
C LEU A 212 -15.48 14.89 2.65
N TYR A 213 -14.77 15.15 1.56
CA TYR A 213 -13.73 16.18 1.49
C TYR A 213 -14.31 17.57 1.73
N SER A 214 -15.45 17.89 1.11
CA SER A 214 -16.16 19.15 1.32
C SER A 214 -16.54 19.31 2.80
N PHE A 215 -17.11 18.28 3.42
CA PHE A 215 -17.46 18.29 4.84
C PHE A 215 -16.23 18.42 5.75
N LYS A 216 -15.17 17.64 5.52
CA LYS A 216 -13.91 17.72 6.29
C LYS A 216 -13.31 19.12 6.20
N PHE A 217 -13.29 19.69 5.00
CA PHE A 217 -12.80 21.05 4.77
C PHE A 217 -13.65 22.09 5.51
N ILE A 218 -14.98 22.05 5.36
CA ILE A 218 -15.91 22.95 6.06
C ILE A 218 -15.77 22.80 7.58
N PHE A 219 -15.71 21.58 8.10
CA PHE A 219 -15.53 21.30 9.52
C PHE A 219 -14.27 21.96 10.07
N TYR A 220 -13.12 21.79 9.40
CA TYR A 220 -11.87 22.43 9.82
C TYR A 220 -11.92 23.95 9.66
N LEU A 221 -12.59 24.47 8.62
CA LEU A 221 -12.87 25.90 8.49
C LEU A 221 -13.81 26.44 9.57
N ILE A 222 -14.63 25.64 10.24
CA ILE A 222 -15.46 26.10 11.35
C ILE A 222 -14.68 25.98 12.66
N LYS A 223 -14.01 24.85 12.87
CA LYS A 223 -13.27 24.50 14.10
C LYS A 223 -12.10 25.42 14.38
N TYR A 224 -11.36 25.86 13.35
CA TYR A 224 -10.12 26.63 13.54
C TYR A 224 -10.24 28.13 13.21
N LYS A 225 -11.46 28.66 13.03
CA LYS A 225 -11.68 29.94 12.37
C LYS A 225 -12.55 30.89 13.21
N ARG A 226 -12.06 31.28 14.39
CA ARG A 226 -12.73 32.25 15.27
C ARG A 226 -13.09 33.58 14.55
N ARG A 227 -12.37 33.97 13.49
CA ARG A 227 -12.62 35.17 12.66
C ARG A 227 -13.60 34.99 11.48
N PHE A 228 -13.77 33.80 10.92
CA PHE A 228 -14.66 33.60 9.76
C PHE A 228 -16.03 33.07 10.15
N HIS A 229 -16.13 32.44 11.32
CA HIS A 229 -17.41 32.12 11.94
C HIS A 229 -18.27 33.39 12.05
N GLN A 230 -17.68 34.51 12.48
CA GLN A 230 -18.36 35.82 12.58
C GLN A 230 -18.74 36.43 11.22
N TRP A 231 -17.93 36.25 10.18
CA TRP A 231 -18.20 36.79 8.85
C TRP A 231 -19.25 35.96 8.08
N MET A 232 -19.18 34.63 8.16
CA MET A 232 -20.09 33.73 7.43
C MET A 232 -21.51 33.75 8.02
N TRP A 233 -21.65 33.86 9.35
CA TRP A 233 -22.94 34.11 10.00
C TRP A 233 -23.52 35.46 9.59
N LYS A 234 -22.76 36.57 9.66
CA LYS A 234 -23.23 37.89 9.20
C LYS A 234 -23.69 37.93 7.73
N SER A 235 -23.08 37.13 6.86
CA SER A 235 -23.41 37.09 5.43
C SER A 235 -24.60 36.20 5.08
N ARG A 236 -24.81 35.09 5.81
CA ARG A 236 -25.84 34.09 5.49
C ARG A 236 -27.07 34.14 6.38
N GLU A 237 -26.99 34.81 7.54
CA GLU A 237 -28.09 34.93 8.51
C GLU A 237 -29.37 35.48 7.89
N LYS A 238 -29.30 36.58 7.13
CA LYS A 238 -30.48 37.16 6.47
C LYS A 238 -31.13 36.22 5.46
N LYS A 239 -30.33 35.40 4.77
CA LYS A 239 -30.84 34.44 3.78
C LYS A 239 -31.51 33.26 4.47
N ILE A 240 -30.89 32.73 5.52
CA ILE A 240 -31.42 31.62 6.32
C ILE A 240 -32.67 32.04 7.11
N GLN A 241 -32.70 33.23 7.70
CA GLN A 241 -33.89 33.79 8.37
C GLN A 241 -35.05 33.99 7.40
N LYS A 242 -34.76 34.33 6.13
CA LYS A 242 -35.78 34.43 5.09
C LYS A 242 -36.27 33.06 4.64
N GLU A 243 -35.37 32.12 4.35
CA GLU A 243 -35.71 30.76 3.90
C GLU A 243 -36.39 29.91 4.99
N MET A 244 -36.11 30.17 6.26
CA MET A 244 -36.69 29.47 7.41
C MET A 244 -37.68 30.34 8.21
N HIS A 245 -38.19 31.42 7.61
CA HIS A 245 -39.31 32.17 8.17
C HIS A 245 -40.55 31.27 8.17
N PRO A 246 -41.38 31.24 9.23
CA PRO A 246 -42.55 30.37 9.32
C PRO A 246 -43.46 30.42 8.07
N ASP A 247 -43.63 31.59 7.47
CA ASP A 247 -44.43 31.79 6.25
C ASP A 247 -43.86 31.07 5.01
N ASN A 248 -42.53 30.90 4.92
CA ASN A 248 -41.86 30.22 3.82
C ASN A 248 -41.67 28.72 4.08
N ILE A 249 -41.81 28.29 5.34
CA ILE A 249 -41.85 26.88 5.70
C ILE A 249 -43.21 26.27 5.31
N ILE A 250 -44.30 27.04 5.43
CA ILE A 250 -45.65 26.60 5.04
C ILE A 250 -45.76 26.32 3.53
N SER A 251 -45.07 27.08 2.67
CA SER A 251 -45.08 26.83 1.22
C SER A 251 -44.31 25.56 0.83
N LEU A 252 -43.22 25.23 1.53
CA LEU A 252 -42.45 24.01 1.31
C LEU A 252 -43.23 22.74 1.67
N PHE A 253 -44.15 22.82 2.64
CA PHE A 253 -45.03 21.70 3.00
C PHE A 253 -46.31 21.63 2.13
N TYR A 254 -46.70 22.70 1.44
CA TYR A 254 -47.83 22.67 0.51
C TYR A 254 -47.49 21.90 -0.78
N ASP A 255 -46.26 22.04 -1.28
CA ASP A 255 -45.80 21.32 -2.48
C ASP A 255 -45.60 19.81 -2.23
N GLU A 256 -45.24 19.39 -1.01
CA GLU A 256 -45.11 17.95 -0.67
C GLU A 256 -46.46 17.25 -0.43
N ILE A 257 -47.55 17.99 -0.14
CA ILE A 257 -48.88 17.42 0.12
C ILE A 257 -49.79 17.48 -1.12
N TYR A 258 -49.63 18.47 -2.00
CA TYR A 258 -50.49 18.69 -3.17
C TYR A 258 -49.76 18.75 -4.53
N GLY A 259 -48.44 18.55 -4.57
CA GLY A 259 -47.67 18.45 -5.81
C GLY A 259 -47.90 17.11 -6.52
N ASN A 260 -48.77 17.12 -7.54
CA ASN A 260 -49.01 15.99 -8.44
C ASN A 260 -47.73 15.46 -9.10
N TYR A 261 -47.70 14.13 -9.28
CA TYR A 261 -46.77 13.33 -10.09
C TYR A 261 -46.33 13.97 -11.41
#